data_AF-A0A7R9PXW5-F1
#
_entry.id   AF-A0A7R9PXW5-F1
#
_cell.length_a   1.000
_cell.length_b   1.000
_cell.length_c   1.000
_cell.angle_alpha   90.00
_cell.angle_beta   90.00
_cell.angle_gamma   90.00
#
_symmetry.space_group_name_H-M   'P 1'
#
loop_
_entity.id
_entity.type
_entity.pdbx_description
1 polymer ?
#
loop_
_entity_poly.entity_id
_entity_poly.type
_entity_poly.pdbx_seq_one_letter_code
_entity_poly.pdbx_strand_id
1 'polypeptide(L)'
;MSGFLPSILEGSVRGNYGLMDQVAALHWIQENIQEFYGDNNNVTIIGHGYGAACAHLLMLSPMATGLFARVVLMSGSALSPWAIARNADIYSIKLAQELNCPIYDNIVMVDCIRHKTVEEIQAVPLEAPQYLTSFGPIIDGILVPSEPKHILETGLSDFNYHFQHNVSGHGVGASGATAGAATAPQPVPAPPPQPPLTPLLSQSVHYINNYDLLFGVTRVEAPYVFGAHEERHGIDPSKRDRILRTLVRNLFDFQQQSIFLTLMNEYTDWNRPVDHPINLLDSTVDILGDALR
;
A
#
# COMPACT_ATOMS: atom_id res chain seq x y z
N MET A 1 10.61 -0.86 -2.46
CA MET A 1 11.53 -0.60 -1.34
C MET A 1 11.71 0.90 -1.09
N SER A 2 12.31 1.69 -1.99
CA SER A 2 12.63 3.11 -1.72
C SER A 2 11.44 4.00 -1.37
N GLY A 3 10.28 3.79 -2.01
CA GLY A 3 9.04 4.53 -1.70
C GLY A 3 8.38 4.14 -0.36
N PHE A 4 8.94 3.19 0.39
CA PHE A 4 8.32 2.65 1.61
C PHE A 4 9.30 2.55 2.78
N LEU A 5 10.46 3.21 2.70
CA LEU A 5 11.42 3.25 3.80
C LEU A 5 10.88 4.16 4.91
N PRO A 6 10.59 3.65 6.13
CA PRO A 6 10.13 4.48 7.22
C PRO A 6 11.26 5.33 7.81
N SER A 7 10.91 6.55 8.15
CA SER A 7 11.66 7.50 8.96
C SER A 7 10.82 7.86 10.18
N ILE A 8 11.44 7.93 11.35
CA ILE A 8 10.79 8.29 12.61
C ILE A 8 11.29 9.69 12.96
N LEU A 9 10.38 10.66 12.94
CA LEU A 9 10.65 12.05 13.26
C LEU A 9 9.75 12.48 14.43
N GLU A 10 10.35 12.86 15.55
CA GLU A 10 9.62 13.40 16.72
C GLU A 10 8.45 12.51 17.21
N GLY A 11 8.61 11.19 17.15
CA GLY A 11 7.56 10.23 17.55
C GLY A 11 6.50 9.96 16.48
N SER A 12 6.58 10.59 15.31
CA SER A 12 5.76 10.30 14.13
C SER A 12 6.52 9.43 13.14
N VAL A 13 5.89 8.35 12.68
CA VAL A 13 6.44 7.47 11.63
C VAL A 13 5.99 8.00 10.27
N ARG A 14 6.93 8.21 9.34
CA ARG A 14 6.68 8.62 7.95
C ARG A 14 7.39 7.68 7.00
N GLY A 15 6.69 7.11 6.02
CA GLY A 15 7.33 6.20 5.06
C GLY A 15 6.53 5.88 3.83
N ASN A 16 5.21 6.12 3.84
CA ASN A 16 4.27 5.84 2.74
C ASN A 16 4.47 6.70 1.48
N TYR A 17 5.71 7.06 1.12
CA TYR A 17 6.03 7.92 -0.02
C TYR A 17 5.45 7.38 -1.33
N GLY A 18 5.47 6.06 -1.55
CA GLY A 18 4.88 5.43 -2.73
C GLY A 18 3.35 5.51 -2.79
N LEU A 19 2.67 5.63 -1.64
CA LEU A 19 1.24 5.94 -1.60
C LEU A 19 1.00 7.45 -1.75
N MET A 20 1.87 8.30 -1.20
CA MET A 20 1.81 9.76 -1.41
C MET A 20 1.98 10.11 -2.89
N ASP A 21 2.85 9.40 -3.61
CA ASP A 21 3.01 9.54 -5.06
C ASP A 21 1.71 9.19 -5.79
N GLN A 22 1.01 8.14 -5.35
CA GLN A 22 -0.31 7.77 -5.92
C GLN A 22 -1.37 8.82 -5.60
N VAL A 23 -1.39 9.39 -4.38
CA VAL A 23 -2.27 10.50 -4.02
C VAL A 23 -1.99 11.74 -4.88
N ALA A 24 -0.71 12.09 -5.08
CA ALA A 24 -0.32 13.20 -5.95
C ALA A 24 -0.73 12.96 -7.41
N ALA A 25 -0.58 11.74 -7.92
CA ALA A 25 -1.06 11.36 -9.24
C ALA A 25 -2.58 11.49 -9.37
N LEU A 26 -3.34 11.10 -8.34
CA LEU A 26 -4.79 11.25 -8.31
C LEU A 26 -5.22 12.72 -8.29
N HIS A 27 -4.52 13.59 -7.55
CA HIS A 27 -4.75 15.04 -7.63
C HIS A 27 -4.48 15.58 -9.03
N TRP A 28 -3.38 15.15 -9.66
CA TRP A 28 -3.10 15.54 -11.03
C TRP A 28 -4.20 15.09 -11.99
N ILE A 29 -4.72 13.87 -11.84
CA ILE A 29 -5.87 13.39 -12.64
C ILE A 29 -7.09 14.28 -12.41
N GLN A 30 -7.42 14.62 -11.16
CA GLN A 30 -8.56 15.48 -10.83
C GLN A 30 -8.48 16.85 -11.49
N GLU A 31 -7.27 17.41 -11.57
CA GLU A 31 -7.01 18.74 -12.14
C GLU A 31 -6.91 18.74 -13.67
N ASN A 32 -6.46 17.65 -14.29
CA ASN A 32 -6.02 17.67 -15.70
C ASN A 32 -6.83 16.75 -16.62
N ILE A 33 -7.53 15.72 -16.12
CA ILE A 33 -8.12 14.68 -16.98
C ILE A 33 -9.19 15.23 -17.94
N GLN A 34 -9.83 16.35 -17.61
CA GLN A 34 -10.82 17.01 -18.46
C GLN A 34 -10.20 17.51 -19.78
N GLU A 35 -8.93 17.92 -19.78
CA GLU A 35 -8.18 18.29 -21.00
C GLU A 35 -7.98 17.11 -21.95
N PHE A 36 -8.06 15.89 -21.41
CA PHE A 36 -8.00 14.63 -22.15
C PHE A 36 -9.38 14.02 -22.39
N TYR A 37 -10.45 14.83 -22.28
CA TYR A 37 -11.85 14.42 -22.45
C TYR A 37 -12.33 13.37 -21.44
N GLY A 38 -11.64 13.22 -20.30
CA GLY A 38 -12.09 12.38 -19.20
C GLY A 38 -13.01 13.12 -18.22
N ASP A 39 -13.76 12.36 -17.43
CA ASP A 39 -14.63 12.89 -16.37
C ASP A 39 -13.97 12.69 -15.01
N ASN A 40 -13.59 13.79 -14.35
CA ASN A 40 -12.96 13.76 -13.04
C ASN A 40 -13.91 13.29 -11.92
N ASN A 41 -15.23 13.36 -12.11
CA ASN A 41 -16.20 12.80 -11.17
C ASN A 41 -16.37 11.28 -11.31
N ASN A 42 -15.77 10.68 -12.35
CA ASN A 42 -16.01 9.29 -12.73
C ASN A 42 -14.72 8.46 -12.80
N VAL A 43 -13.71 8.84 -12.02
CA VAL A 43 -12.42 8.15 -11.95
C VAL A 43 -12.56 6.81 -11.23
N THR A 44 -12.01 5.75 -11.84
CA THR A 44 -11.98 4.39 -11.27
C THR A 44 -10.54 3.94 -11.09
N ILE A 45 -10.16 3.56 -9.88
CA ILE A 45 -8.85 2.96 -9.61
C ILE A 45 -8.94 1.44 -9.69
N ILE A 46 -7.97 0.81 -10.34
CA ILE A 46 -7.89 -0.65 -10.51
C ILE A 46 -6.51 -1.09 -10.08
N GLY A 47 -6.44 -2.14 -9.26
CA GLY A 47 -5.18 -2.70 -8.79
C GLY A 47 -5.19 -4.22 -8.75
N HIS A 48 -4.02 -4.82 -8.96
CA HIS A 48 -3.78 -6.27 -8.82
C HIS A 48 -2.72 -6.54 -7.75
N GLY A 49 -2.91 -7.54 -6.88
CA GLY A 49 -1.95 -7.92 -5.84
C GLY A 49 -1.60 -6.75 -4.92
N TYR A 50 -0.33 -6.35 -4.86
CA TYR A 50 0.11 -5.15 -4.13
C TYR A 50 -0.59 -3.86 -4.62
N GLY A 51 -0.89 -3.76 -5.91
CA GLY A 51 -1.67 -2.63 -6.45
C GLY A 51 -3.11 -2.61 -5.91
N ALA A 52 -3.73 -3.78 -5.72
CA ALA A 52 -5.05 -3.87 -5.09
C ALA A 52 -4.98 -3.48 -3.60
N ALA A 53 -3.95 -3.92 -2.89
CA ALA A 53 -3.72 -3.48 -1.51
C ALA A 53 -3.55 -1.95 -1.42
N CYS A 54 -2.78 -1.33 -2.33
CA CYS A 54 -2.63 0.12 -2.40
C CYS A 54 -3.95 0.82 -2.70
N ALA A 55 -4.69 0.37 -3.71
CA ALA A 55 -6.00 0.94 -4.07
C ALA A 55 -6.99 0.87 -2.91
N HIS A 56 -7.01 -0.25 -2.18
CA HIS A 56 -7.83 -0.41 -0.98
C HIS A 56 -7.35 0.51 0.15
N LEU A 57 -6.05 0.67 0.37
CA LEU A 57 -5.53 1.62 1.37
C LEU A 57 -5.86 3.07 1.03
N LEU A 58 -5.82 3.46 -0.25
CA LEU A 58 -6.26 4.79 -0.71
C LEU A 58 -7.76 5.00 -0.44
N MET A 59 -8.60 3.98 -0.66
CA MET A 59 -10.02 4.02 -0.32
C MET A 59 -10.28 4.28 1.17
N LEU A 60 -9.39 3.78 2.05
CA LEU A 60 -9.46 3.96 3.50
C LEU A 60 -8.73 5.22 3.99
N SER A 61 -8.07 5.96 3.09
CA SER A 61 -7.25 7.12 3.44
C SER A 61 -8.07 8.41 3.43
N PRO A 62 -8.01 9.24 4.49
CA PRO A 62 -8.58 10.58 4.45
C PRO A 62 -7.92 11.46 3.37
N MET A 63 -6.66 11.19 3.02
CA MET A 63 -5.91 11.96 2.03
C MET A 63 -6.38 11.76 0.59
N ALA A 64 -7.07 10.65 0.30
CA ALA A 64 -7.56 10.34 -1.05
C ALA A 64 -9.09 10.51 -1.20
N THR A 65 -9.73 11.10 -0.19
CA THR A 65 -11.18 11.36 -0.19
C THR A 65 -11.56 12.26 -1.36
N GLY A 66 -12.54 11.83 -2.15
CA GLY A 66 -13.05 12.59 -3.29
C GLY A 66 -12.16 12.58 -4.54
N LEU A 67 -11.04 11.84 -4.55
CA LEU A 67 -10.14 11.80 -5.71
C LEU A 67 -10.52 10.73 -6.75
N PHE A 68 -11.44 9.83 -6.42
CA PHE A 68 -11.97 8.81 -7.31
C PHE A 68 -13.37 8.39 -6.84
N ALA A 69 -14.12 7.73 -7.71
CA ALA A 69 -15.48 7.29 -7.44
C ALA A 69 -15.59 5.77 -7.23
N ARG A 70 -14.71 4.99 -7.86
CA ARG A 70 -14.79 3.51 -7.84
C ARG A 70 -13.45 2.84 -7.68
N VAL A 71 -13.49 1.61 -7.17
CA VAL A 71 -12.31 0.79 -6.90
C VAL A 71 -12.55 -0.64 -7.39
N VAL A 72 -11.60 -1.18 -8.14
CA VAL A 72 -11.56 -2.60 -8.50
C VAL A 72 -10.31 -3.25 -7.89
N LEU A 73 -10.55 -4.20 -6.99
CA LEU A 73 -9.52 -4.91 -6.25
C LEU A 73 -9.35 -6.32 -6.80
N MET A 74 -8.21 -6.61 -7.41
CA MET A 74 -7.93 -7.91 -8.03
C MET A 74 -6.86 -8.67 -7.24
N SER A 75 -7.21 -9.85 -6.70
CA SER A 75 -6.29 -10.74 -5.97
C SER A 75 -5.45 -10.04 -4.89
N GLY A 76 -6.05 -9.09 -4.17
CA GLY A 76 -5.37 -8.37 -3.10
C GLY A 76 -6.29 -7.39 -2.37
N SER A 77 -5.94 -7.04 -1.14
CA SER A 77 -6.70 -6.10 -0.33
C SER A 77 -5.82 -5.51 0.78
N ALA A 78 -6.25 -4.41 1.41
CA ALA A 78 -5.60 -3.86 2.60
C ALA A 78 -5.61 -4.83 3.81
N LEU A 79 -6.45 -5.87 3.78
CA LEU A 79 -6.54 -6.91 4.81
C LEU A 79 -5.57 -8.07 4.57
N SER A 80 -4.87 -8.11 3.42
CA SER A 80 -3.89 -9.15 3.17
C SER A 80 -2.73 -9.07 4.18
N PRO A 81 -2.18 -10.21 4.67
CA PRO A 81 -1.08 -10.19 5.64
C PRO A 81 0.16 -9.41 5.16
N TRP A 82 0.43 -9.43 3.86
CA TRP A 82 1.52 -8.73 3.18
C TRP A 82 1.22 -7.27 2.82
N ALA A 83 0.00 -6.77 3.06
CA ALA A 83 -0.38 -5.41 2.66
C ALA A 83 0.25 -4.32 3.53
N ILE A 84 0.51 -4.61 4.82
CA ILE A 84 1.13 -3.69 5.77
C ILE A 84 2.44 -4.26 6.29
N ALA A 85 3.51 -3.46 6.15
CA ALA A 85 4.84 -3.75 6.63
C ALA A 85 4.98 -3.41 8.12
N ARG A 86 4.45 -4.26 9.00
CA ARG A 86 4.42 -4.01 10.46
C ARG A 86 5.80 -3.94 11.11
N ASN A 87 6.78 -4.62 10.53
CA ASN A 87 8.15 -4.71 11.05
C ASN A 87 9.14 -3.87 10.21
N ALA A 88 8.65 -2.87 9.46
CA ALA A 88 9.48 -2.08 8.56
C ALA A 88 10.62 -1.34 9.28
N ASP A 89 10.45 -1.00 10.55
CA ASP A 89 11.47 -0.45 11.44
C ASP A 89 12.64 -1.41 11.66
N ILE A 90 12.34 -2.69 11.94
CA ILE A 90 13.35 -3.75 12.09
C ILE A 90 14.10 -3.94 10.78
N TYR A 91 13.40 -3.93 9.65
CA TYR A 91 14.03 -4.04 8.33
C TYR A 91 14.85 -2.81 7.95
N SER A 92 14.44 -1.61 8.35
CA SER A 92 15.26 -0.39 8.19
C SER A 92 16.58 -0.48 8.95
N ILE A 93 16.57 -1.01 10.17
CA ILE A 93 17.80 -1.18 10.97
C ILE A 93 18.71 -2.22 10.30
N LYS A 94 18.16 -3.36 9.86
CA LYS A 94 18.93 -4.39 9.12
C LYS A 94 19.53 -3.82 7.84
N LEU A 95 18.75 -3.08 7.07
CA LEU A 95 19.23 -2.39 5.87
C LEU A 95 20.38 -1.44 6.19
N ALA A 96 20.24 -0.63 7.25
CA ALA A 96 21.29 0.28 7.68
C ALA A 96 22.57 -0.45 8.07
N GLN A 97 22.47 -1.58 8.78
CA GLN A 97 23.61 -2.40 9.18
C GLN A 97 24.38 -2.92 7.97
N GLU A 98 23.68 -3.50 6.99
CA GLU A 98 24.29 -4.03 5.76
C GLU A 98 24.93 -2.94 4.90
N LEU A 99 24.36 -1.72 4.92
CA LEU A 99 24.90 -0.56 4.21
C LEU A 99 25.99 0.19 5.00
N ASN A 100 26.40 -0.29 6.18
CA ASN A 100 27.33 0.38 7.08
C ASN A 100 26.87 1.82 7.46
N CYS A 101 25.57 2.00 7.67
CA CYS A 101 24.99 3.24 8.15
C CYS A 101 24.79 3.25 9.67
N PRO A 102 24.89 4.42 10.33
CA PRO A 102 24.65 4.53 11.76
C PRO A 102 23.21 4.16 12.14
N ILE A 103 23.02 3.49 13.30
CA ILE A 103 21.69 3.04 13.79
C ILE A 103 21.26 3.67 15.12
N TYR A 104 22.09 4.54 15.70
CA TYR A 104 21.82 5.14 17.02
C TYR A 104 20.81 6.29 16.97
N ASP A 105 20.61 6.89 15.80
CA ASP A 105 19.68 7.99 15.57
C ASP A 105 18.99 7.80 14.22
N ASN A 106 17.65 7.92 14.19
CA ASN A 106 16.87 7.64 12.98
C ASN A 106 17.13 8.66 11.87
N ILE A 107 17.30 9.94 12.23
CA ILE A 107 17.53 11.01 11.26
C ILE A 107 18.88 10.79 10.59
N VAL A 108 19.93 10.51 11.38
CA VAL A 108 21.27 10.21 10.86
C VAL A 108 21.29 8.91 10.05
N MET A 109 20.56 7.89 10.50
CA MET A 109 20.43 6.61 9.78
C MET A 109 19.82 6.82 8.39
N VAL A 110 18.67 7.49 8.32
CA VAL A 110 17.96 7.74 7.06
C VAL A 110 18.78 8.65 6.15
N ASP A 111 19.44 9.66 6.69
CA ASP A 111 20.32 10.53 5.90
C ASP A 111 21.51 9.77 5.30
N CYS A 112 22.13 8.86 6.07
CA CYS A 112 23.16 7.97 5.54
C CYS A 112 22.63 7.09 4.40
N ILE A 113 21.46 6.46 4.58
CA ILE A 113 20.86 5.60 3.54
C ILE A 113 20.56 6.40 2.27
N ARG A 114 20.15 7.67 2.38
CA ARG A 114 19.91 8.54 1.21
C ARG A 114 21.17 8.81 0.38
N HIS A 115 22.35 8.72 0.97
CA HIS A 115 23.62 8.89 0.26
C HIS A 115 24.13 7.58 -0.38
N LYS A 116 23.44 6.46 -0.17
CA LYS A 116 23.74 5.18 -0.82
C LYS A 116 23.13 5.13 -2.21
N THR A 117 23.77 4.40 -3.12
CA THR A 117 23.22 4.23 -4.46
C THR A 117 22.05 3.24 -4.44
N VAL A 118 21.19 3.32 -5.46
CA VAL A 118 20.04 2.42 -5.57
C VAL A 118 20.51 0.97 -5.68
N GLU A 119 21.62 0.74 -6.37
CA GLU A 119 22.22 -0.59 -6.56
C GLU A 119 22.72 -1.16 -5.22
N GLU A 120 23.37 -0.34 -4.38
CA GLU A 120 23.79 -0.76 -3.04
C GLU A 120 22.57 -1.15 -2.19
N ILE A 121 21.52 -0.34 -2.20
CA ILE A 121 20.29 -0.59 -1.43
C ILE A 121 19.58 -1.86 -1.90
N GLN A 122 19.48 -2.06 -3.22
CA GLN A 122 18.81 -3.23 -3.80
C GLN A 122 19.60 -4.53 -3.66
N ALA A 123 20.92 -4.44 -3.51
CA ALA A 123 21.78 -5.61 -3.33
C ALA A 123 21.64 -6.25 -1.93
N VAL A 124 21.03 -5.55 -0.96
CA VAL A 124 20.87 -6.07 0.41
C VAL A 124 19.77 -7.14 0.45
N PRO A 125 20.09 -8.39 0.84
CA PRO A 125 19.09 -9.45 0.92
C PRO A 125 18.23 -9.29 2.18
N LEU A 126 17.01 -8.78 2.00
CA LEU A 126 16.04 -8.61 3.08
C LEU A 126 14.89 -9.60 2.91
N GLU A 127 15.02 -10.74 3.59
CA GLU A 127 13.98 -11.77 3.59
C GLU A 127 12.90 -11.48 4.64
N ALA A 128 11.66 -11.38 4.18
CA ALA A 128 10.48 -11.38 5.02
C ALA A 128 9.99 -12.82 5.24
N PRO A 129 9.41 -13.14 6.42
CA PRO A 129 8.69 -14.39 6.59
C PRO A 129 7.63 -14.58 5.52
N GLN A 130 7.28 -15.84 5.24
CA GLN A 130 6.27 -16.18 4.25
C GLN A 130 4.97 -15.38 4.49
N TYR A 131 4.40 -14.84 3.41
CA TYR A 131 3.18 -14.02 3.40
C TYR A 131 3.29 -12.65 4.06
N LEU A 132 4.47 -12.21 4.49
CA LEU A 132 4.72 -10.85 5.00
C LEU A 132 5.59 -10.07 4.04
N THR A 133 5.71 -8.75 4.28
CA THR A 133 6.58 -7.86 3.50
C THR A 133 7.58 -7.16 4.41
N SER A 134 8.78 -6.93 3.90
CA SER A 134 9.84 -6.18 4.59
C SER A 134 9.62 -4.67 4.49
N PHE A 135 9.34 -4.19 3.28
CA PHE A 135 8.98 -2.80 3.01
C PHE A 135 7.70 -2.72 2.18
N GLY A 136 6.79 -1.87 2.62
CA GLY A 136 5.49 -1.64 2.03
C GLY A 136 4.74 -0.58 2.81
N PRO A 137 3.43 -0.43 2.59
CA PRO A 137 2.61 0.48 3.37
C PRO A 137 2.74 0.25 4.88
N ILE A 138 2.81 1.33 5.66
CA ILE A 138 2.87 1.31 7.13
C ILE A 138 1.71 2.12 7.71
N ILE A 139 1.40 1.90 8.98
CA ILE A 139 0.43 2.72 9.71
C ILE A 139 1.17 3.97 10.19
N ASP A 140 0.99 5.09 9.49
CA ASP A 140 1.64 6.37 9.79
C ASP A 140 0.74 7.35 10.54
N GLY A 141 -0.54 7.01 10.72
CA GLY A 141 -1.52 7.89 11.36
C GLY A 141 -1.92 9.09 10.50
N ILE A 142 -1.49 9.15 9.23
CA ILE A 142 -1.75 10.27 8.31
C ILE A 142 -2.42 9.74 7.05
N LEU A 143 -1.68 8.98 6.24
CA LEU A 143 -2.20 8.38 5.01
C LEU A 143 -2.91 7.06 5.34
N VAL A 144 -2.31 6.24 6.20
CA VAL A 144 -2.92 5.02 6.74
C VAL A 144 -3.18 5.27 8.23
N PRO A 145 -4.39 5.72 8.60
CA PRO A 145 -4.66 6.27 9.93
C PRO A 145 -4.65 5.23 11.05
N SER A 146 -5.07 4.00 10.76
CA SER A 146 -5.07 2.88 11.70
C SER A 146 -5.08 1.55 10.95
N GLU A 147 -5.15 0.42 11.67
CA GLU A 147 -5.30 -0.90 11.06
C GLU A 147 -6.52 -0.95 10.12
N PRO A 148 -6.40 -1.40 8.86
CA PRO A 148 -7.49 -1.42 7.89
C PRO A 148 -8.75 -2.14 8.39
N LYS A 149 -8.56 -3.22 9.17
CA LYS A 149 -9.67 -3.94 9.81
C LYS A 149 -10.46 -3.02 10.75
N HIS A 150 -9.76 -2.22 11.56
CA HIS A 150 -10.37 -1.27 12.47
C HIS A 150 -11.16 -0.21 11.69
N ILE A 151 -10.58 0.41 10.66
CA ILE A 151 -11.24 1.41 9.82
C ILE A 151 -12.53 0.87 9.18
N LEU A 152 -12.51 -0.38 8.72
CA LEU A 152 -13.68 -1.02 8.11
C LEU A 152 -14.78 -1.33 9.13
N GLU A 153 -14.42 -1.67 10.38
CA GLU A 153 -15.37 -2.00 11.45
C GLU A 153 -15.99 -0.74 12.08
N THR A 154 -15.20 0.30 12.32
CA THR A 154 -15.63 1.52 13.05
C THR A 154 -15.99 2.67 12.12
N GLY A 155 -15.57 2.62 10.86
CA GLY A 155 -15.52 3.78 9.98
C GLY A 155 -14.40 4.75 10.40
N LEU A 156 -14.19 5.80 9.58
CA LEU A 156 -13.20 6.86 9.87
C LEU A 156 -13.65 7.86 10.95
N SER A 157 -14.80 7.65 11.61
CA SER A 157 -15.35 8.56 12.63
C SER A 157 -14.43 8.76 13.85
N ASP A 158 -13.63 7.76 14.21
CA ASP A 158 -12.70 7.86 15.35
C ASP A 158 -11.45 8.70 15.05
N PHE A 159 -11.12 8.89 13.76
CA PHE A 159 -9.92 9.63 13.36
C PHE A 159 -10.06 11.14 13.57
N ASN A 160 -11.25 11.70 13.30
CA ASN A 160 -11.52 13.13 13.54
C ASN A 160 -11.40 13.52 15.02
N TYR A 161 -11.64 12.59 15.95
CA TYR A 161 -11.52 12.83 17.38
C TYR A 161 -10.05 13.00 17.82
N HIS A 162 -9.13 12.24 17.23
CA HIS A 162 -7.70 12.31 17.57
C HIS A 162 -6.97 13.47 16.87
N PHE A 163 -7.34 13.81 15.64
CA PHE A 163 -6.69 14.92 14.92
C PHE A 163 -7.02 16.30 15.54
N GLN A 164 -8.25 16.52 16.01
CA GLN A 164 -8.62 17.77 16.69
C GLN A 164 -7.92 17.97 18.05
N HIS A 165 -7.64 16.88 18.78
CA HIS A 165 -6.97 16.96 20.08
C HIS A 165 -5.46 17.17 20.00
N ASN A 166 -4.79 16.79 18.90
CA ASN A 166 -3.34 17.00 18.74
C ASN A 166 -2.96 18.33 18.07
N VAL A 167 -3.85 18.96 17.29
CA VAL A 167 -3.57 20.27 16.65
C VAL A 167 -3.74 21.44 17.64
N SER A 168 -4.44 21.25 18.76
CA SER A 168 -4.60 22.28 19.80
C SER A 168 -3.39 22.44 20.75
N GLY A 169 -2.32 21.65 20.55
CA GLY A 169 -1.14 21.64 21.44
C GLY A 169 0.05 22.52 21.04
N HIS A 170 0.09 23.14 19.86
CA HIS A 170 1.25 23.94 19.41
C HIS A 170 0.98 25.45 19.52
N GLY A 171 0.97 25.94 20.76
CA GLY A 171 1.08 27.36 21.05
C GLY A 171 2.50 27.86 20.76
N VAL A 172 2.61 28.79 19.82
CA VAL A 172 3.83 29.49 19.44
C VAL A 172 4.36 30.29 20.64
N GLY A 173 5.42 29.79 21.29
CA GLY A 173 6.12 30.48 22.37
C GLY A 173 7.18 31.44 21.82
N ALA A 174 6.80 32.67 21.49
CA ALA A 174 7.74 33.76 21.27
C ALA A 174 8.11 34.38 22.62
N SER A 175 9.31 34.09 23.12
CA SER A 175 9.89 34.76 24.30
C SER A 175 10.44 36.14 23.93
N GLY A 176 9.76 37.19 24.38
CA GLY A 176 10.28 38.56 24.40
C GLY A 176 10.18 39.12 25.82
N ALA A 177 11.30 39.26 26.51
CA ALA A 177 11.38 39.97 27.78
C ALA A 177 11.76 41.43 27.54
N THR A 178 11.00 42.37 28.10
CA THR A 178 11.53 43.50 28.90
C THR A 178 10.39 44.34 29.50
N ALA A 179 10.71 44.96 30.64
CA ALA A 179 9.84 45.53 31.67
C ALA A 179 9.09 46.82 31.31
N GLY A 180 8.02 47.14 32.06
CA GLY A 180 7.59 48.54 32.25
C GLY A 180 6.16 48.80 32.72
N ALA A 181 6.00 49.03 34.02
CA ALA A 181 5.07 49.94 34.71
C ALA A 181 3.54 49.72 34.68
N ALA A 182 2.95 49.91 35.86
CA ALA A 182 1.56 49.68 36.23
C ALA A 182 0.62 50.88 35.97
N THR A 183 -0.62 50.59 35.60
CA THR A 183 -1.80 51.47 35.84
C THR A 183 -3.08 50.64 35.85
N ALA A 184 -4.01 50.97 36.76
CA ALA A 184 -5.22 50.23 37.11
C ALA A 184 -6.31 50.22 36.00
N PRO A 185 -7.21 49.21 35.94
CA PRO A 185 -8.11 49.00 34.81
C PRO A 185 -9.46 49.75 34.97
N GLN A 186 -9.91 50.36 33.87
CA GLN A 186 -11.28 50.88 33.68
C GLN A 186 -12.24 49.76 33.22
N PRO A 187 -13.54 49.82 33.53
CA PRO A 187 -14.49 48.74 33.22
C PRO A 187 -14.91 48.75 31.74
N VAL A 188 -14.79 47.59 31.09
CA VAL A 188 -15.20 47.34 29.69
C VAL A 188 -16.69 46.93 29.65
N PRO A 189 -17.51 47.40 28.70
CA PRO A 189 -18.93 47.03 28.63
C PRO A 189 -19.12 45.57 28.21
N ALA A 190 -20.17 44.94 28.74
CA ALA A 190 -20.49 43.53 28.53
C ALA A 190 -20.79 43.19 27.05
N PRO A 191 -20.35 42.02 26.55
CA PRO A 191 -20.65 41.58 25.19
C PRO A 191 -22.13 41.16 25.04
N PRO A 192 -22.71 41.26 23.82
CA PRO A 192 -24.09 40.88 23.56
C PRO A 192 -24.34 39.38 23.78
N PRO A 193 -25.59 38.97 24.08
CA PRO A 193 -25.92 37.58 24.37
C PRO A 193 -25.68 36.69 23.15
N GLN A 194 -24.88 35.64 23.34
CA GLN A 194 -24.66 34.61 22.33
C GLN A 194 -25.96 33.81 22.10
N PRO A 195 -26.27 33.41 20.84
CA PRO A 195 -27.37 32.51 20.57
C PRO A 195 -27.14 31.14 21.25
N PRO A 196 -28.21 30.42 21.60
CA PRO A 196 -28.08 29.17 22.35
C PRO A 196 -27.25 28.17 21.55
N LEU A 197 -26.23 27.61 22.24
CA LEU A 197 -25.45 26.48 21.76
C LEU A 197 -26.40 25.31 21.51
N THR A 198 -26.77 25.10 20.25
CA THR A 198 -27.32 23.82 19.83
C THR A 198 -26.24 22.76 20.05
N PRO A 199 -26.56 21.62 20.68
CA PRO A 199 -25.59 20.55 20.83
C PRO A 199 -25.31 20.00 19.43
N LEU A 200 -24.13 20.29 18.89
CA LEU A 200 -23.56 19.71 17.67
C LEU A 200 -23.18 18.23 17.92
N LEU A 201 -24.15 17.43 18.36
CA LEU A 201 -23.98 16.04 18.81
C LEU A 201 -24.94 15.11 18.08
N SER A 202 -25.18 15.36 16.79
CA SER A 202 -26.00 14.48 15.94
C SER A 202 -25.46 14.27 14.52
N GLN A 203 -24.16 14.46 14.29
CA GLN A 203 -23.53 14.04 13.03
C GLN A 203 -22.29 13.20 13.31
N SER A 204 -22.52 11.99 13.82
CA SER A 204 -21.62 10.87 13.55
C SER A 204 -21.66 10.60 12.04
N VAL A 205 -20.87 11.35 11.28
CA VAL A 205 -20.72 11.15 9.84
C VAL A 205 -19.89 9.87 9.67
N HIS A 206 -20.54 8.79 9.22
CA HIS A 206 -19.86 7.59 8.77
C HIS A 206 -19.04 7.94 7.51
N TYR A 207 -17.75 8.18 7.68
CA TYR A 207 -16.81 8.55 6.60
C TYR A 207 -16.25 7.34 5.83
N ILE A 208 -17.02 6.26 5.66
CA ILE A 208 -16.73 5.37 4.52
C ILE A 208 -17.50 5.99 3.37
N ASN A 209 -16.82 6.80 2.54
CA ASN A 209 -17.43 7.31 1.32
C ASN A 209 -18.01 6.13 0.54
N ASN A 210 -19.19 6.32 -0.03
CA ASN A 210 -19.81 5.31 -0.89
C ASN A 210 -18.99 5.18 -2.18
N TYR A 211 -17.93 4.39 -2.14
CA TYR A 211 -17.21 3.94 -3.32
C TYR A 211 -17.95 2.74 -3.91
N ASP A 212 -18.15 2.72 -5.22
CA ASP A 212 -18.52 1.47 -5.88
C ASP A 212 -17.28 0.56 -5.85
N LEU A 213 -17.39 -0.53 -5.10
CA LEU A 213 -16.29 -1.47 -4.85
C LEU A 213 -16.56 -2.81 -5.53
N LEU A 214 -15.66 -3.21 -6.40
CA LEU A 214 -15.66 -4.54 -7.03
C LEU A 214 -14.45 -5.35 -6.56
N PHE A 215 -14.70 -6.54 -6.03
CA PHE A 215 -13.65 -7.52 -5.75
C PHE A 215 -13.59 -8.57 -6.85
N GLY A 216 -12.39 -8.82 -7.36
CA GLY A 216 -12.08 -9.90 -8.27
C GLY A 216 -10.99 -10.79 -7.68
N VAL A 217 -11.16 -12.10 -7.82
CA VAL A 217 -10.07 -13.06 -7.60
C VAL A 217 -9.81 -13.77 -8.91
N THR A 218 -8.55 -13.93 -9.28
CA THR A 218 -8.18 -14.76 -10.44
C THR A 218 -7.57 -16.06 -9.95
N ARG A 219 -7.93 -17.17 -10.61
CA ARG A 219 -7.18 -18.44 -10.47
C ARG A 219 -5.82 -18.35 -11.17
N VAL A 220 -5.71 -17.49 -12.17
CA VAL A 220 -4.57 -17.40 -13.07
C VAL A 220 -3.95 -16.01 -12.94
N GLU A 221 -2.81 -15.90 -12.26
CA GLU A 221 -2.06 -14.64 -12.10
C GLU A 221 -1.20 -14.30 -13.34
N ALA A 222 -1.62 -14.73 -14.52
CA ALA A 222 -0.89 -14.57 -15.78
C ALA A 222 -1.81 -14.20 -16.96
N PRO A 223 -2.45 -13.01 -16.93
CA PRO A 223 -3.44 -12.59 -17.93
C PRO A 223 -2.87 -12.47 -19.36
N TYR A 224 -1.55 -12.38 -19.49
CA TYR A 224 -0.86 -12.33 -20.80
C TYR A 224 -0.47 -13.71 -21.34
N VAL A 225 -0.51 -14.75 -20.52
CA VAL A 225 -0.07 -16.11 -20.89
C VAL A 225 -1.27 -16.98 -21.31
N PHE A 226 -2.42 -16.77 -20.67
CA PHE A 226 -3.64 -17.54 -20.91
C PHE A 226 -4.80 -16.62 -21.28
N GLY A 227 -5.52 -16.96 -22.35
CA GLY A 227 -6.72 -16.23 -22.78
C GLY A 227 -8.01 -16.81 -22.18
N ALA A 228 -9.11 -16.05 -22.25
CA ALA A 228 -10.42 -16.45 -21.71
C ALA A 228 -10.97 -17.79 -22.27
N HIS A 229 -10.58 -18.17 -23.50
CA HIS A 229 -10.93 -19.49 -24.04
C HIS A 229 -10.20 -20.62 -23.32
N GLU A 230 -8.92 -20.43 -23.05
CA GLU A 230 -8.04 -21.43 -22.43
C GLU A 230 -8.36 -21.58 -20.95
N GLU A 231 -8.73 -20.50 -20.26
CA GLU A 231 -9.28 -20.59 -18.90
C GLU A 231 -10.51 -21.50 -18.81
N ARG A 232 -11.35 -21.51 -19.85
CA ARG A 232 -12.58 -22.31 -19.86
C ARG A 232 -12.37 -23.74 -20.35
N HIS A 233 -11.45 -23.94 -21.29
CA HIS A 233 -11.30 -25.23 -22.00
C HIS A 233 -9.97 -25.92 -21.69
N GLY A 234 -9.07 -25.28 -20.95
CA GLY A 234 -7.71 -25.75 -20.68
C GLY A 234 -6.71 -25.42 -21.80
N ILE A 235 -5.52 -26.00 -21.67
CA ILE A 235 -4.43 -25.88 -22.65
C ILE A 235 -3.97 -27.25 -23.14
N ASP A 236 -3.35 -27.27 -24.32
CA ASP A 236 -2.69 -28.47 -24.83
C ASP A 236 -1.28 -28.66 -24.22
N PRO A 237 -0.77 -29.90 -24.18
CA PRO A 237 0.57 -30.17 -23.65
C PRO A 237 1.69 -29.40 -24.36
N SER A 238 1.55 -29.10 -25.66
CA SER A 238 2.59 -28.40 -26.42
C SER A 238 2.68 -26.93 -25.97
N LYS A 239 1.53 -26.30 -25.70
CA LYS A 239 1.48 -24.94 -25.14
C LYS A 239 2.10 -24.89 -23.75
N ARG A 240 1.75 -25.82 -22.85
CA ARG A 240 2.41 -25.96 -21.54
C ARG A 240 3.92 -26.04 -21.68
N ASP A 241 4.40 -27.01 -22.46
CA ASP A 241 5.83 -27.25 -22.63
C ASP A 241 6.55 -26.02 -23.19
N ARG A 242 5.95 -25.29 -24.12
CA ARG A 242 6.50 -24.05 -24.66
C ARG A 242 6.62 -22.96 -23.58
N ILE A 243 5.59 -22.78 -22.76
CA ILE A 243 5.57 -21.81 -21.67
C ILE A 243 6.69 -22.13 -20.67
N LEU A 244 6.73 -23.37 -20.18
CA LEU A 244 7.69 -23.80 -19.17
C LEU A 244 9.14 -23.79 -19.69
N ARG A 245 9.38 -24.17 -20.95
CA ARG A 245 10.72 -24.05 -21.58
C ARG A 245 11.16 -22.59 -21.67
N THR A 246 10.23 -21.69 -21.98
CA THR A 246 10.52 -20.25 -22.06
C THR A 246 10.85 -19.70 -20.66
N LEU A 247 10.06 -20.08 -19.65
CA LEU A 247 10.30 -19.74 -18.25
C LEU A 247 11.70 -20.18 -17.80
N VAL A 248 12.02 -21.46 -17.96
CA VAL A 248 13.31 -22.03 -17.53
C VAL A 248 14.49 -21.36 -18.25
N ARG A 249 14.36 -21.09 -19.56
CA ARG A 249 15.41 -20.42 -20.32
C ARG A 249 15.66 -18.98 -19.87
N ASN A 250 14.62 -18.29 -19.39
CA ASN A 250 14.73 -16.91 -18.95
C ASN A 250 15.21 -16.79 -17.50
N LEU A 251 14.96 -17.80 -16.66
CA LEU A 251 15.32 -17.79 -15.24
C LEU A 251 16.68 -18.45 -14.95
N PHE A 252 17.12 -19.42 -15.75
CA PHE A 252 18.30 -20.24 -15.43
C PHE A 252 19.28 -20.34 -16.60
N ASP A 253 20.57 -20.15 -16.31
CA ASP A 253 21.65 -20.25 -17.31
C ASP A 253 22.21 -21.67 -17.48
N PHE A 254 22.06 -22.54 -16.47
CA PHE A 254 22.64 -23.89 -16.43
C PHE A 254 21.59 -24.97 -16.20
N GLN A 255 21.84 -26.19 -16.70
CA GLN A 255 21.03 -27.40 -16.49
C GLN A 255 19.52 -27.26 -16.84
N GLN A 256 19.19 -26.40 -17.80
CA GLN A 256 17.80 -26.08 -18.19
C GLN A 256 16.95 -27.33 -18.49
N GLN A 257 17.52 -28.36 -19.13
CA GLN A 257 16.77 -29.59 -19.42
C GLN A 257 16.39 -30.37 -18.16
N SER A 258 17.32 -30.50 -17.22
CA SER A 258 17.07 -31.18 -15.94
C SER A 258 16.03 -30.43 -15.12
N ILE A 259 16.17 -29.10 -15.02
CA ILE A 259 15.23 -28.24 -14.30
C ILE A 259 13.82 -28.35 -14.90
N PHE A 260 13.69 -28.26 -16.22
CA PHE A 260 12.41 -28.43 -16.90
C PHE A 260 11.75 -29.78 -16.59
N LEU A 261 12.52 -30.87 -16.62
CA LEU A 261 12.01 -32.21 -16.31
C LEU A 261 11.61 -32.36 -14.84
N THR A 262 12.35 -31.74 -13.93
CA THR A 262 12.01 -31.72 -12.50
C THR A 262 10.69 -31.01 -12.27
N LEU A 263 10.52 -29.80 -12.82
CA LEU A 263 9.26 -29.04 -12.72
C LEU A 263 8.08 -29.82 -13.28
N MET A 264 8.27 -30.45 -14.45
CA MET A 264 7.26 -31.30 -15.05
C MET A 264 6.88 -32.48 -14.14
N ASN A 265 7.86 -33.14 -13.53
CA ASN A 265 7.63 -34.31 -12.69
C ASN A 265 6.93 -33.99 -11.37
N GLU A 266 7.27 -32.86 -10.75
CA GLU A 266 6.73 -32.42 -9.45
C GLU A 266 5.25 -32.03 -9.53
N TYR A 267 4.84 -31.36 -10.60
CA TYR A 267 3.48 -30.84 -10.78
C TYR A 267 2.57 -31.74 -11.62
N THR A 268 3.04 -32.95 -11.96
CA THR A 268 2.23 -33.98 -12.62
C THR A 268 1.51 -34.83 -11.56
N ASP A 269 0.18 -34.88 -11.61
CA ASP A 269 -0.61 -35.79 -10.76
C ASP A 269 -0.54 -37.22 -11.30
N TRP A 270 0.43 -37.99 -10.81
CA TRP A 270 0.66 -39.39 -11.18
C TRP A 270 -0.51 -40.33 -10.84
N ASN A 271 -1.51 -39.89 -10.05
CA ASN A 271 -2.69 -40.70 -9.74
C ASN A 271 -3.74 -40.66 -10.87
N ARG A 272 -3.59 -39.79 -11.87
CA ARG A 272 -4.51 -39.64 -13.00
C ARG A 272 -3.78 -39.84 -14.33
N PRO A 273 -4.04 -40.93 -15.07
CA PRO A 273 -3.31 -41.24 -16.31
C PRO A 273 -3.76 -40.42 -17.53
N VAL A 274 -4.86 -39.66 -17.43
CA VAL A 274 -5.35 -38.82 -18.53
C VAL A 274 -5.25 -37.36 -18.11
N ASP A 275 -4.33 -36.65 -18.75
CA ASP A 275 -4.14 -35.21 -18.59
C ASP A 275 -5.30 -34.47 -19.27
N HIS A 276 -6.34 -34.14 -18.48
CA HIS A 276 -7.40 -33.26 -18.95
C HIS A 276 -6.80 -31.86 -19.22
N PRO A 277 -7.16 -31.17 -20.33
CA PRO A 277 -6.62 -29.86 -20.66
C PRO A 277 -6.71 -28.81 -19.55
N ILE A 278 -7.76 -28.88 -18.72
CA ILE A 278 -7.92 -27.99 -17.55
C ILE A 278 -6.89 -28.32 -16.46
N ASN A 279 -6.61 -29.61 -16.20
CA ASN A 279 -5.59 -29.97 -15.21
C ASN A 279 -4.21 -29.54 -15.70
N LEU A 280 -3.95 -29.63 -17.01
CA LEU A 280 -2.73 -29.11 -17.62
C LEU A 280 -2.59 -27.61 -17.40
N LEU A 281 -3.68 -26.86 -17.58
CA LEU A 281 -3.69 -25.43 -17.31
C LEU A 281 -3.40 -25.17 -15.82
N ASP A 282 -4.16 -25.78 -14.91
CA ASP A 282 -4.04 -25.58 -13.46
C ASP A 282 -2.60 -25.89 -13.00
N SER A 283 -2.04 -27.05 -13.34
CA SER A 283 -0.64 -27.39 -13.02
C SER A 283 0.37 -26.39 -13.60
N THR A 284 0.13 -25.87 -14.82
CA THR A 284 1.03 -24.88 -15.42
C THR A 284 0.96 -23.55 -14.71
N VAL A 285 -0.24 -23.14 -14.30
CA VAL A 285 -0.47 -21.90 -13.55
C VAL A 285 0.17 -21.99 -12.18
N ASP A 286 0.08 -23.13 -11.51
CA ASP A 286 0.74 -23.37 -10.23
C ASP A 286 2.27 -23.26 -10.36
N ILE A 287 2.88 -23.91 -11.37
CA ILE A 287 4.33 -23.78 -11.63
C ILE A 287 4.73 -22.31 -11.86
N LEU A 288 3.95 -21.57 -12.66
CA LEU A 288 4.24 -20.17 -12.94
C LEU A 288 4.08 -19.30 -11.69
N GLY A 289 3.07 -19.58 -10.87
CA GLY A 289 2.83 -18.87 -9.61
C GLY A 289 3.97 -19.05 -8.61
N ASP A 290 4.52 -20.26 -8.51
CA ASP A 290 5.63 -20.55 -7.60
C ASP A 290 6.99 -20.10 -8.15
N ALA A 291 7.19 -20.13 -9.47
CA ALA A 291 8.45 -19.70 -10.09
C ALA A 291 8.59 -18.18 -10.26
N LEU A 292 7.48 -17.42 -10.26
CA LEU A 292 7.46 -15.96 -10.49
C LEU A 292 7.17 -15.14 -9.23
N ARG A 293 7.06 -15.78 -8.06
CA ARG A 293 6.99 -15.11 -6.76
C ARG A 293 8.37 -15.04 -6.10
#